data_AF-A0A6G7Z0V5-F1
#
_entry.id   AF-A0A6G7Z0V5-F1
#
_cell.length_a   1.000
_cell.length_b   1.000
_cell.length_c   1.000
_cell.angle_alpha   90.00
_cell.angle_beta   90.00
_cell.angle_gamma   90.00
#
_symmetry.space_group_name_H-M   'P 1'
#
loop_
_entity.id
_entity.type
_entity.pdbx_description
1 polymer ?
#
loop_
_entity_poly.entity_id
_entity_poly.type
_entity_poly.pdbx_seq_one_letter_code
_entity_poly.pdbx_strand_id
1 'polypeptide(L)'
;MHLKEWSHLMEDLRRAMPAASQCTATAKSTGVRCGKLVLGGGVCRIHGGRSPNAVAAREARLVQARAAVLGGREKRTPAEALMAAGSALDAGLQAIADLVEAGGVVTAEAIRELRAQADASGRMQKIILDAGIEERRVRVSEQQGARIATVIRAILEDLRLSPEQQAMVSEVVPRRLREVAGVGSA
;
A
#
# COMPACT_ATOMS: atom_id res chain seq x y z
N MET A 1 -22.99 23.02 -2.26
CA MET A 1 -22.15 21.83 -1.99
C MET A 1 -23.10 20.65 -1.77
N HIS A 2 -23.12 19.71 -2.71
CA HIS A 2 -24.30 18.95 -3.11
C HIS A 2 -24.45 17.62 -2.34
N LEU A 3 -25.69 17.27 -1.96
CA LEU A 3 -26.11 15.98 -1.38
C LEU A 3 -25.61 14.73 -2.14
N LYS A 4 -25.16 14.86 -3.40
CA LYS A 4 -24.58 13.77 -4.20
C LYS A 4 -23.17 13.36 -3.73
N GLU A 5 -22.35 14.31 -3.27
CA GLU A 5 -21.00 14.04 -2.75
C GLU A 5 -21.06 13.24 -1.43
N TRP A 6 -22.07 13.50 -0.60
CA TRP A 6 -22.34 12.72 0.61
C TRP A 6 -22.76 11.29 0.31
N SER A 7 -23.44 11.04 -0.81
CA SER A 7 -23.87 9.68 -1.17
C SER A 7 -22.68 8.80 -1.55
N HIS A 8 -21.70 9.33 -2.29
CA HIS A 8 -20.48 8.61 -2.65
C HIS A 8 -19.59 8.40 -1.44
N LEU A 9 -19.42 9.41 -0.58
CA LEU A 9 -18.68 9.26 0.68
C LEU A 9 -19.31 8.21 1.61
N MET A 10 -20.64 8.12 1.66
CA MET A 10 -21.38 7.11 2.45
C MET A 10 -21.33 5.71 1.82
N GLU A 11 -21.33 5.62 0.49
CA GLU A 11 -21.17 4.37 -0.27
C GLU A 11 -19.73 3.83 -0.12
N ASP A 12 -18.74 4.71 -0.16
CA ASP A 12 -17.32 4.40 0.08
C ASP A 12 -17.05 4.06 1.54
N LEU A 13 -17.70 4.73 2.50
CA LEU A 13 -17.71 4.35 3.92
C LEU A 13 -18.42 3.00 4.16
N ARG A 14 -19.47 2.68 3.39
CA ARG A 14 -20.11 1.35 3.41
C ARG A 14 -19.22 0.27 2.83
N ARG A 15 -18.54 0.54 1.71
CA ARG A 15 -17.50 -0.35 1.15
C ARG A 15 -16.33 -0.52 2.12
N ALA A 16 -15.97 0.54 2.84
CA ALA A 16 -14.96 0.53 3.88
C ALA A 16 -15.45 -0.08 5.22
N MET A 17 -16.74 -0.43 5.34
CA MET A 17 -17.32 -1.20 6.46
C MET A 17 -17.71 -2.63 6.00
N PRO A 18 -16.75 -3.52 5.69
CA PRO A 18 -17.01 -4.88 5.21
C PRO A 18 -17.63 -5.84 6.24
N ALA A 19 -18.10 -5.34 7.39
CA ALA A 19 -18.52 -6.17 8.50
C ALA A 19 -20.04 -6.21 8.73
N ALA A 20 -20.86 -5.40 8.04
CA ALA A 20 -22.31 -5.45 8.23
C ALA A 20 -22.96 -6.54 7.36
N SER A 21 -23.72 -7.46 7.97
CA SER A 21 -24.46 -8.49 7.24
C SER A 21 -25.87 -8.71 7.81
N GLN A 22 -26.76 -9.25 6.97
CA GLN A 22 -28.13 -9.56 7.37
C GLN A 22 -28.15 -10.66 8.44
N CYS A 23 -28.99 -10.46 9.45
CA CYS A 23 -29.19 -11.39 10.56
C CYS A 23 -29.33 -12.83 10.07
N THR A 24 -28.59 -13.75 10.69
CA THR A 24 -28.57 -15.17 10.29
C THR A 24 -29.74 -15.98 10.86
N ALA A 25 -30.57 -15.40 11.72
CA ALA A 25 -31.72 -16.08 12.31
C ALA A 25 -32.97 -16.02 11.42
N THR A 26 -33.77 -17.08 11.49
CA THR A 26 -35.09 -17.17 10.87
C THR A 26 -36.17 -16.82 11.89
N ALA A 27 -37.08 -15.92 11.52
CA ALA A 27 -38.18 -15.52 12.39
C ALA A 27 -39.21 -16.65 12.52
N LYS A 28 -39.52 -17.06 13.75
CA LYS A 28 -40.46 -18.18 14.00
C LYS A 28 -41.89 -17.90 13.50
N SER A 29 -42.32 -16.64 13.52
CA SER A 29 -43.68 -16.24 13.14
C SER A 29 -43.93 -16.30 11.63
N THR A 30 -42.90 -16.14 10.81
CA THR A 30 -43.03 -15.99 9.36
C THR A 30 -42.23 -17.01 8.57
N GLY A 31 -41.32 -17.76 9.23
CA GLY A 31 -40.44 -18.73 8.57
C GLY A 31 -39.37 -18.10 7.66
N VAL A 32 -39.32 -16.77 7.55
CA VAL A 32 -38.35 -16.07 6.69
C VAL A 32 -37.13 -15.61 7.47
N ARG A 33 -36.00 -15.51 6.77
CA ARG A 33 -34.76 -14.96 7.34
C ARG A 33 -34.98 -13.52 7.78
N CYS A 34 -34.48 -13.18 8.96
CA CYS A 34 -34.60 -11.84 9.52
C CYS A 34 -33.91 -10.80 8.62
N GLY A 35 -34.64 -9.76 8.20
CA GLY A 35 -34.15 -8.65 7.37
C GLY A 35 -33.15 -7.69 8.02
N LYS A 36 -32.91 -7.82 9.34
CA LYS A 36 -32.16 -6.81 10.09
C LYS A 36 -30.66 -6.89 9.81
N LEU A 37 -30.05 -5.77 9.41
CA LEU A 37 -28.59 -5.65 9.31
C LEU A 37 -27.93 -5.63 10.69
N VAL A 38 -26.80 -6.33 10.79
CA VAL A 38 -25.99 -6.47 12.00
C VAL A 38 -24.56 -6.09 11.66
N LEU A 39 -24.07 -4.98 12.23
CA LEU A 39 -22.67 -4.59 12.14
C LEU A 39 -21.80 -5.65 12.82
N GLY A 40 -20.76 -6.15 12.17
CA GLY A 40 -19.97 -7.31 12.63
C GLY A 40 -20.60 -8.68 12.31
N GLY A 41 -21.81 -8.72 11.73
CA GLY A 41 -22.55 -9.92 11.33
C GLY A 41 -23.12 -10.77 12.48
N GLY A 42 -23.78 -11.87 12.12
CA GLY A 42 -24.39 -12.82 13.08
C GLY A 42 -25.88 -12.55 13.36
N VAL A 43 -26.34 -12.82 14.58
CA VAL A 43 -27.75 -12.63 14.97
C VAL A 43 -28.00 -11.23 15.54
N CYS A 44 -29.18 -10.67 15.25
CA CYS A 44 -29.55 -9.34 15.71
C CYS A 44 -29.94 -9.34 17.20
N ARG A 45 -30.09 -8.15 17.79
CA ARG A 45 -30.48 -7.96 19.21
C ARG A 45 -31.69 -8.81 19.64
N ILE A 46 -32.66 -8.98 18.74
CA ILE A 46 -33.93 -9.68 19.03
C ILE A 46 -33.76 -11.20 18.93
N HIS A 47 -32.85 -11.68 18.09
CA HIS A 47 -32.56 -13.10 17.91
C HIS A 47 -31.32 -13.56 18.70
N GLY A 48 -31.07 -12.96 19.87
CA GLY A 48 -30.01 -13.40 20.79
C GLY A 48 -28.65 -12.70 20.64
N GLY A 49 -28.57 -11.63 19.84
CA GLY A 49 -27.32 -10.86 19.62
C GLY A 49 -26.79 -10.12 20.85
N ARG A 50 -27.51 -10.15 21.99
CA ARG A 50 -27.03 -9.61 23.29
C ARG A 50 -26.36 -10.65 24.18
N SER A 51 -26.38 -11.93 23.80
CA SER A 51 -25.70 -12.95 24.60
C SER A 51 -24.19 -12.66 24.65
N PRO A 52 -23.51 -12.95 25.77
CA PRO A 52 -22.07 -12.68 25.91
C PRO A 52 -21.25 -13.28 24.76
N ASN A 53 -21.57 -14.51 24.35
CA ASN A 53 -20.90 -15.19 23.24
C ASN A 53 -21.13 -14.49 21.89
N ALA A 54 -22.35 -14.00 21.63
CA ALA A 54 -22.65 -13.29 20.39
C ALA A 54 -21.96 -11.92 20.32
N VAL A 55 -21.84 -11.23 21.47
CA VAL A 55 -21.11 -9.96 21.58
C VAL A 55 -19.62 -10.18 21.37
N ALA A 56 -19.00 -11.12 22.08
CA ALA A 56 -17.57 -11.43 21.94
C ALA A 56 -17.21 -11.85 20.50
N ALA A 57 -18.01 -12.71 19.87
CA ALA A 57 -17.79 -13.12 18.49
C ALA A 57 -17.96 -11.96 17.49
N ARG A 58 -18.87 -11.02 17.77
CA ARG A 58 -19.08 -9.82 16.96
C ARG A 58 -17.92 -8.84 17.08
N GLU A 59 -17.42 -8.62 18.29
CA GLU A 59 -16.24 -7.80 18.55
C GLU A 59 -15.00 -8.38 17.87
N ALA A 60 -14.78 -9.70 17.98
CA ALA A 60 -13.69 -10.39 17.30
C ALA A 60 -13.75 -10.18 15.78
N ARG A 61 -14.94 -10.28 15.16
CA ARG A 61 -15.12 -10.03 13.72
C ARG A 61 -14.85 -8.58 13.33
N LEU A 62 -15.27 -7.62 14.16
CA LEU A 62 -14.99 -6.20 13.92
C LEU A 62 -13.50 -5.86 14.04
N VAL A 63 -12.81 -6.47 15.01
CA VAL A 63 -11.36 -6.35 15.15
C VAL A 63 -10.65 -6.97 13.96
N GLN A 64 -11.05 -8.17 13.52
CA GLN A 64 -10.51 -8.82 12.32
C GLN A 64 -10.75 -8.00 11.05
N ALA A 65 -11.95 -7.46 10.88
CA ALA A 65 -12.27 -6.60 9.73
C ALA A 65 -11.42 -5.32 9.72
N ARG A 66 -11.25 -4.68 10.90
CA ARG A 66 -10.37 -3.51 11.04
C ARG A 66 -8.90 -3.86 10.81
N ALA A 67 -8.46 -5.03 11.28
CA ALA A 67 -7.12 -5.55 11.05
C ALA A 67 -6.88 -5.91 9.57
N ALA A 68 -7.89 -6.38 8.83
CA ALA A 68 -7.77 -6.64 7.39
C ALA A 68 -7.62 -5.34 6.59
N VAL A 69 -8.35 -4.28 6.96
CA VAL A 69 -8.19 -2.94 6.36
C VAL A 69 -6.81 -2.37 6.66
N LEU A 70 -6.30 -2.55 7.88
CA LEU A 70 -4.95 -2.11 8.27
C LEU A 70 -3.82 -3.03 7.73
N GLY A 71 -4.12 -4.31 7.52
CA GLY A 71 -3.23 -5.35 7.00
C GLY A 71 -3.10 -5.32 5.48
N GLY A 72 -3.93 -4.52 4.79
CA GLY A 72 -3.81 -4.19 3.37
C GLY A 72 -2.75 -3.13 3.07
N ARG A 73 -1.93 -2.71 4.04
CA ARG A 73 -0.75 -1.89 3.75
C ARG A 73 0.21 -2.73 2.91
N GLU A 74 0.34 -2.33 1.65
CA GLU A 74 1.35 -2.82 0.73
C GLU A 74 2.68 -3.05 1.47
N LYS A 75 3.27 -4.24 1.32
CA LYS A 75 4.56 -4.56 1.93
C LYS A 75 5.62 -3.68 1.27
N ARG A 76 5.90 -2.54 1.88
CA ARG A 76 7.00 -1.67 1.48
C ARG A 76 8.30 -2.24 2.00
N THR A 77 9.34 -2.16 1.20
CA THR A 77 10.71 -2.26 1.72
C THR A 77 10.96 -1.11 2.71
N PRO A 78 11.91 -1.25 3.66
CA PRO A 78 12.24 -0.16 4.57
C PRO A 78 12.52 1.16 3.83
N ALA A 79 13.25 1.11 2.72
CA ALA A 79 13.55 2.28 1.89
C ALA A 79 12.26 2.95 1.33
N GLU A 80 11.34 2.16 0.76
CA GLU A 80 10.06 2.66 0.25
C GLU A 80 9.18 3.27 1.34
N ALA A 81 9.12 2.63 2.51
CA ALA A 81 8.34 3.14 3.65
C ALA A 81 8.84 4.51 4.09
N LEU A 82 10.14 4.75 3.97
CA LEU A 82 10.81 5.95 4.44
C LEU A 82 10.78 7.07 3.42
N MET A 83 10.86 6.74 2.12
CA MET A 83 10.54 7.70 1.07
C MET A 83 9.08 8.16 1.17
N ALA A 84 8.14 7.23 1.38
CA ALA A 84 6.73 7.58 1.58
C ALA A 84 6.52 8.48 2.80
N ALA A 85 7.26 8.25 3.90
CA ALA A 85 7.21 9.11 5.09
C ALA A 85 7.75 10.52 4.79
N GLY A 86 8.84 10.62 4.01
CA GLY A 86 9.39 11.89 3.53
C GLY A 86 8.39 12.68 2.69
N SER A 87 7.79 12.03 1.69
CA SER A 87 6.76 12.65 0.84
C SER A 87 5.53 13.09 1.63
N ALA A 88 5.10 12.31 2.64
CA ALA A 88 3.97 12.68 3.49
C ALA A 88 4.28 13.92 4.36
N LEU A 89 5.50 14.03 4.86
CA LEU A 89 5.94 15.22 5.61
C LEU A 89 5.97 16.46 4.71
N ASP A 90 6.54 16.34 3.52
CA ASP A 90 6.59 17.43 2.52
C ASP A 90 5.18 17.93 2.15
N ALA A 91 4.27 17.00 1.84
CA ALA A 91 2.87 17.33 1.57
C ALA A 91 2.19 18.00 2.78
N GLY A 92 2.49 17.56 4.00
CA GLY A 92 2.00 18.18 5.23
C GLY A 92 2.51 19.62 5.41
N LEU A 93 3.78 19.88 5.09
CA LEU A 93 4.38 21.21 5.14
C LEU A 93 3.74 22.15 4.10
N GLN A 94 3.51 21.66 2.88
CA GLN A 94 2.82 22.41 1.82
C GLN A 94 1.39 22.76 2.24
N ALA A 95 0.63 21.81 2.78
CA ALA A 95 -0.73 22.05 3.26
C ALA A 95 -0.78 23.12 4.38
N ILE A 96 0.24 23.18 5.23
CA ILE A 96 0.36 24.21 6.26
C ILE A 96 0.69 25.57 5.65
N ALA A 97 1.58 25.62 4.65
CA ALA A 97 1.87 26.85 3.92
C ALA A 97 0.60 27.41 3.25
N ASP A 98 -0.14 26.56 2.54
CA ASP A 98 -1.41 26.92 1.90
C ASP A 98 -2.44 27.45 2.90
N LEU A 99 -2.54 26.80 4.07
CA LEU A 99 -3.43 27.24 5.14
C LEU A 99 -3.07 28.64 5.64
N VAL A 100 -1.78 28.93 5.83
CA VAL A 100 -1.31 30.25 6.28
C VAL A 100 -1.57 31.31 5.21
N GLU A 101 -1.31 30.99 3.94
CA GLU A 101 -1.60 31.90 2.82
C GLU A 101 -3.09 32.21 2.70
N ALA A 102 -3.96 31.25 2.99
CA ALA A 102 -5.40 31.44 3.03
C ALA A 102 -5.91 32.22 4.27
N GLY A 103 -5.01 32.71 5.13
CA GLY A 103 -5.35 33.43 6.37
C GLY A 103 -5.75 32.52 7.53
N GLY A 104 -5.48 31.23 7.43
CA GLY A 104 -5.68 30.26 8.51
C GLY A 104 -4.69 30.46 9.66
N VAL A 105 -5.10 30.06 10.86
CA VAL A 105 -4.28 30.16 12.06
C VAL A 105 -3.70 28.79 12.40
N VAL A 106 -2.38 28.71 12.43
CA VAL A 106 -1.64 27.53 12.91
C VAL A 106 -1.30 27.72 14.38
N THR A 107 -1.66 26.76 15.22
CA THR A 107 -1.38 26.84 16.65
C THR A 107 0.09 26.51 16.94
N ALA A 108 0.62 27.07 18.03
CA ALA A 108 1.97 26.73 18.49
C ALA A 108 2.12 25.23 18.83
N GLU A 109 1.03 24.56 19.21
CA GLU A 109 1.01 23.11 19.44
C GLU A 109 1.17 22.33 18.13
N ALA A 110 0.44 22.70 17.08
CA ALA A 110 0.56 22.08 15.77
C ALA A 110 1.97 22.25 15.19
N ILE A 111 2.58 23.43 15.36
CA ILE A 111 3.96 23.69 14.94
C ILE A 111 4.95 22.79 15.70
N ARG A 112 4.76 22.58 17.01
CA ARG A 112 5.62 21.69 17.81
C ARG A 112 5.51 20.23 17.38
N GLU A 113 4.30 19.74 17.16
CA GLU A 113 4.09 18.37 16.71
C GLU A 113 4.69 18.13 15.32
N LEU A 114 4.47 19.07 14.40
CA LEU A 114 5.07 19.03 13.06
C LEU A 114 6.60 19.00 13.12
N ARG A 115 7.21 19.84 13.97
CA ARG A 115 8.65 19.84 14.17
C ARG A 115 9.15 18.51 14.73
N ALA A 116 8.46 17.94 15.72
CA ALA A 116 8.83 16.65 16.30
C ALA A 116 8.78 15.52 15.26
N GLN A 117 7.75 15.53 14.40
CA GLN A 117 7.61 14.59 13.28
C GLN A 117 8.70 14.79 12.22
N ALA A 118 9.00 16.04 11.87
CA ALA A 118 10.07 16.38 10.93
C ALA A 118 11.44 15.90 11.44
N ASP A 119 11.75 16.16 12.71
CA ASP A 119 12.99 15.74 13.36
C ASP A 119 13.12 14.21 13.40
N ALA A 120 12.01 13.50 13.71
CA ALA A 120 11.98 12.04 13.71
C ALA A 120 12.19 11.47 12.30
N SER A 121 11.53 12.04 11.30
CA SER A 121 11.67 11.64 9.89
C SER A 121 13.09 11.87 9.38
N GLY A 122 13.66 13.06 9.63
CA GLY A 122 15.02 13.40 9.19
C GLY A 122 16.10 12.50 9.81
N ARG A 123 15.99 12.16 11.11
CA ARG A 123 16.89 11.19 11.74
C ARG A 123 16.82 9.82 11.07
N MET A 124 15.62 9.37 10.76
CA MET A 124 15.42 8.07 10.13
C MET A 124 15.95 8.05 8.70
N GLN A 125 15.66 9.11 7.91
CA GLN A 125 16.20 9.30 6.56
C GLN A 125 17.72 9.24 6.55
N LYS A 126 18.38 9.94 7.48
CA LYS A 126 19.82 9.91 7.64
C LYS A 126 20.35 8.49 7.89
N ILE A 127 19.76 7.74 8.83
CA ILE A 127 20.20 6.38 9.14
C ILE A 127 20.17 5.45 7.92
N ILE A 128 19.17 5.60 7.05
CA ILE A 128 19.04 4.79 5.83
C ILE A 128 20.13 5.16 4.82
N LEU A 129 20.35 6.46 4.61
CA LEU A 129 21.41 6.95 3.73
C LEU A 129 22.77 6.45 4.24
N ASP A 130 23.03 6.60 5.54
CA ASP A 130 24.26 6.13 6.19
C ASP A 130 24.41 4.60 6.11
N ALA A 131 23.31 3.84 6.08
CA ALA A 131 23.33 2.39 5.91
C ALA A 131 23.80 1.94 4.52
N GLY A 132 23.93 2.87 3.57
CA GLY A 132 24.48 2.63 2.23
C GLY A 132 23.66 1.61 1.41
N ILE A 133 22.35 1.58 1.64
CA ILE A 133 21.45 0.56 1.07
C ILE A 133 21.34 0.74 -0.43
N GLU A 134 21.25 1.99 -0.90
CA GLU A 134 21.07 2.28 -2.32
C GLU A 134 22.35 1.99 -3.11
N GLU A 135 23.50 2.38 -2.57
CA GLU A 135 24.81 2.05 -3.12
C GLU A 135 25.03 0.53 -3.18
N ARG A 136 24.56 -0.20 -2.17
CA ARG A 136 24.61 -1.66 -2.16
C ARG A 136 23.65 -2.26 -3.19
N ARG A 137 22.46 -1.71 -3.36
CA ARG A 137 21.48 -2.12 -4.37
C ARG A 137 22.02 -1.92 -5.79
N VAL A 138 22.54 -0.73 -6.09
CA VAL A 138 23.18 -0.42 -7.38
C VAL A 138 24.33 -1.39 -7.64
N ARG A 139 25.23 -1.58 -6.66
CA ARG A 139 26.35 -2.52 -6.80
C ARG A 139 25.90 -3.95 -7.07
N VAL A 140 24.86 -4.43 -6.39
CA VAL A 140 24.30 -5.77 -6.64
C VAL A 140 23.70 -5.85 -8.04
N SER A 141 22.97 -4.84 -8.48
CA SER A 141 22.39 -4.76 -9.82
C SER A 141 23.46 -4.77 -10.91
N GLU A 142 24.53 -3.98 -10.76
CA GLU A 142 25.67 -3.95 -11.67
C GLU A 142 26.39 -5.31 -11.73
N GLN A 143 26.62 -5.95 -10.58
CA GLN A 143 27.20 -7.28 -10.52
C GLN A 143 26.33 -8.33 -11.22
N GLN A 144 25.00 -8.25 -11.07
CA GLN A 144 24.07 -9.12 -11.76
C GLN A 144 24.10 -8.87 -13.28
N GLY A 145 24.09 -7.62 -13.73
CA GLY A 145 24.22 -7.25 -15.14
C GLY A 145 25.52 -7.77 -15.76
N ALA A 146 26.64 -7.62 -15.05
CA ALA A 146 27.94 -8.13 -15.49
C ALA A 146 27.96 -9.67 -15.61
N ARG A 147 27.31 -10.38 -14.68
CA ARG A 147 27.16 -11.84 -14.75
C ARG A 147 26.31 -12.27 -15.94
N ILE A 148 25.17 -11.62 -16.17
CA ILE A 148 24.30 -11.89 -17.32
C ILE A 148 25.07 -11.67 -18.62
N ALA A 149 25.79 -10.55 -18.76
CA ALA A 149 26.59 -10.27 -19.94
C ALA A 149 27.69 -11.32 -20.18
N THR A 150 28.31 -11.83 -19.11
CA THR A 150 29.30 -12.89 -19.19
C THR A 150 28.70 -14.21 -19.68
N VAL A 151 27.53 -14.58 -19.16
CA VAL A 151 26.80 -15.78 -19.59
C VAL A 151 26.36 -15.66 -21.05
N ILE A 152 25.84 -14.51 -21.47
CA ILE A 152 25.44 -14.29 -22.87
C ILE A 152 26.64 -14.44 -23.82
N ARG A 153 27.80 -13.86 -23.47
CA ARG A 153 29.02 -14.00 -24.29
C ARG A 153 29.44 -15.47 -24.43
N ALA A 154 29.50 -16.20 -23.32
CA ALA A 154 29.85 -17.62 -23.34
C ALA A 154 28.89 -18.45 -24.21
N ILE A 155 27.58 -18.21 -24.10
CA ILE A 155 26.58 -18.87 -24.95
C ILE A 155 26.81 -18.57 -26.43
N LEU A 156 27.05 -17.31 -26.80
CA LEU A 156 27.25 -16.92 -28.19
C LEU A 156 28.55 -17.51 -28.76
N GLU A 157 29.61 -17.60 -27.95
CA GLU A 157 30.86 -18.28 -28.29
C GLU A 157 30.65 -19.78 -28.53
N ASP A 158 29.90 -20.46 -27.65
CA ASP A 158 29.60 -21.89 -27.75
C ASP A 158 28.72 -22.23 -28.95
N LEU A 159 27.85 -21.32 -29.39
CA LEU A 159 26.96 -21.49 -30.54
C LEU A 159 27.68 -21.46 -31.90
N ARG A 160 28.95 -21.02 -31.95
CA ARG A 160 29.78 -20.98 -33.17
C ARG A 160 29.07 -20.32 -34.36
N LEU A 161 28.62 -19.09 -34.16
CA LEU A 161 27.86 -18.31 -35.15
C LEU A 161 28.66 -18.08 -36.45
N SER A 162 27.94 -18.01 -37.58
CA SER A 162 28.54 -17.56 -38.85
C SER A 162 28.94 -16.08 -38.78
N PRO A 163 29.83 -15.59 -39.67
CA PRO A 163 30.19 -14.17 -39.72
C PRO A 163 28.98 -13.24 -39.84
N GLU A 164 27.99 -13.63 -40.66
CA GLU A 164 26.76 -12.87 -40.87
C GLU A 164 25.90 -12.84 -39.59
N GLN A 165 25.77 -13.98 -38.89
CA GLN A 165 25.04 -14.05 -37.63
C GLN A 165 25.72 -13.27 -36.51
N GLN A 166 27.06 -13.32 -36.44
CA GLN A 166 27.87 -12.57 -35.48
C GLN A 166 27.66 -11.05 -35.64
N ALA A 167 27.57 -10.57 -36.89
CA ALA A 167 27.32 -9.15 -37.18
C ALA A 167 25.97 -8.67 -36.62
N MET A 168 24.96 -9.55 -36.54
CA MET A 168 23.63 -9.21 -36.02
C MET A 168 23.58 -9.13 -34.48
N VAL A 169 24.56 -9.71 -33.77
CA VAL A 169 24.56 -9.80 -32.29
C VAL A 169 24.48 -8.43 -31.63
N SER A 170 25.24 -7.46 -32.14
CA SER A 170 25.34 -6.10 -31.58
C SER A 170 24.03 -5.32 -31.68
N GLU A 171 23.13 -5.70 -32.59
CA GLU A 171 21.80 -5.10 -32.72
C GLU A 171 20.75 -5.89 -31.94
N VAL A 172 20.74 -7.22 -32.10
CA VAL A 172 19.68 -8.09 -31.57
C VAL A 172 19.75 -8.19 -30.04
N VAL A 173 20.93 -8.41 -29.46
CA VAL A 173 21.06 -8.61 -28.01
C VAL A 173 20.66 -7.37 -27.22
N PRO A 174 21.15 -6.15 -27.52
CA PRO A 174 20.73 -4.95 -26.79
C PRO A 174 19.24 -4.61 -26.98
N ARG A 175 18.65 -4.92 -28.15
CA ARG A 175 17.21 -4.75 -28.38
C ARG A 175 16.40 -5.64 -27.43
N ARG A 176 16.74 -6.93 -27.32
CA ARG A 176 16.05 -7.87 -26.42
C ARG A 176 16.26 -7.55 -24.94
N LEU A 177 17.46 -7.13 -24.55
CA LEU A 177 17.72 -6.72 -23.16
C LEU A 177 16.91 -5.48 -22.76
N ARG A 178 16.70 -4.53 -23.68
CA ARG A 178 15.83 -3.36 -23.44
C ARG A 178 14.36 -3.73 -23.29
N GLU A 179 13.88 -4.72 -24.04
CA GLU A 179 12.52 -5.25 -23.87
C GLU A 179 12.32 -5.81 -22.44
N VAL A 180 13.30 -6.54 -21.91
CA VAL A 180 13.25 -7.05 -20.52
C VAL A 180 13.29 -5.92 -19.49
N ALA A 181 14.14 -4.90 -19.70
CA ALA A 181 14.25 -3.77 -18.80
C ALA A 181 12.98 -2.88 -18.76
N GLY A 182 12.27 -2.76 -19.88
CA GLY A 182 11.05 -1.93 -19.98
C GLY A 182 9.79 -2.55 -19.36
N VAL A 183 9.79 -3.84 -19.05
CA VAL A 183 8.62 -4.56 -18.48
C VAL A 183 8.55 -4.45 -16.95
N GLY A 184 9.59 -3.94 -16.28
CA GLY A 184 9.68 -3.84 -14.81
C GLY A 184 9.29 -2.49 -14.19
N SER A 185 8.73 -1.55 -14.95
CA SER A 185 8.40 -0.18 -14.48
C SER A 185 6.91 0.15 -14.44
N ALA A 186 6.05 -0.86 -14.25
CA ALA A 186 4.61 -0.71 -14.07
C ALA A 186 4.18 -0.99 -12.63
#